data_AF-A0A8B6CFF1-F1
#
_entry.id   AF-A0A8B6CFF1-F1
#
_cell.length_a   1.000
_cell.length_b   1.000
_cell.length_c   1.000
_cell.angle_alpha   90.00
_cell.angle_beta   90.00
_cell.angle_gamma   90.00
#
_symmetry.space_group_name_H-M   'P 1'
#
loop_
_entity.id
_entity.type
_entity.pdbx_description
1 polymer ?
#
loop_
_entity_poly.entity_id
_entity_poly.type
_entity_poly.pdbx_seq_one_letter_code
_entity_poly.pdbx_strand_id
1 'polypeptide(L)'
;MYQNDLADTTPCKSDGNDNVTVSVDAAWQRRGSGRSYDSLTGHCSMIGSKTGKVINYKWRSKACRICQRAEISGNIPRVHKCNKNFTGSAKAMEPDMVVDMVKESRSKGANITAIIGDEDTTTIARLRAKVDPTIVKLSDSNHIEKTH
;
A
#
# COMPACT_ATOMS: atom_id res chain seq x y z
N MET A 1 14.85 13.69 20.42
CA MET A 1 13.85 12.93 21.21
C MET A 1 12.60 12.82 20.36
N TYR A 2 12.45 11.72 19.63
CA TYR A 2 11.14 11.28 19.16
C TYR A 2 11.00 9.88 19.73
N GLN A 3 10.15 9.79 20.74
CA GLN A 3 9.80 8.54 21.42
C GLN A 3 9.27 7.56 20.37
N ASN A 4 9.91 6.40 20.27
CA ASN A 4 9.31 5.21 19.68
C ASN A 4 8.23 4.72 20.65
N ASP A 5 7.00 5.16 20.47
CA ASP A 5 5.85 4.44 21.00
C ASP A 5 5.54 3.28 20.04
N LEU A 6 6.43 2.29 20.07
CA LEU A 6 6.11 0.95 19.60
C LEU A 6 5.04 0.43 20.56
N ALA A 7 3.80 0.37 20.07
CA ALA A 7 2.73 -0.35 20.73
C ALA A 7 3.27 -1.71 21.20
N ASP A 8 3.08 -1.98 22.48
CA ASP A 8 3.30 -3.27 23.11
C ASP A 8 2.46 -4.32 22.39
N THR A 9 3.05 -4.97 21.39
CA THR A 9 2.50 -6.16 20.78
C THR A 9 3.07 -7.34 21.54
N THR A 10 2.49 -7.62 22.70
CA THR A 10 2.55 -8.96 23.29
C THR A 10 2.16 -9.94 22.18
N PRO A 11 3.02 -10.89 21.78
CA PRO A 11 2.65 -11.86 20.76
C PRO A 11 1.59 -12.75 21.36
N CYS A 12 0.34 -12.59 20.94
CA CYS A 12 -0.65 -13.63 21.10
C CYS A 12 -0.14 -14.83 20.31
N LYS A 13 0.43 -15.83 21.01
CA LYS A 13 0.72 -17.13 20.44
C LYS A 13 -0.61 -17.73 19.98
N SER A 14 -0.86 -17.68 18.67
CA SER A 14 -1.78 -18.58 18.02
C SER A 14 -0.94 -19.66 17.36
N ASP A 15 -0.94 -20.85 17.95
CA ASP A 15 -0.57 -22.07 17.25
C ASP A 15 -1.56 -22.25 16.09
N GLY A 16 -1.18 -21.85 14.89
CA GLY A 16 -2.06 -21.94 13.74
C GLY A 16 -1.54 -21.15 12.55
N ASN A 17 -1.31 -21.85 11.45
CA ASN A 17 -1.13 -21.29 10.11
C ASN A 17 -2.47 -20.69 9.63
N ASP A 18 -3.01 -19.74 10.39
CA ASP A 18 -4.33 -19.20 10.15
C ASP A 18 -4.26 -18.24 8.96
N ASN A 19 -4.93 -18.65 7.89
CA ASN A 19 -5.11 -17.88 6.69
C ASN A 19 -5.74 -16.51 7.03
N VAL A 20 -5.00 -15.44 6.74
CA VAL A 20 -5.43 -14.07 7.00
C VAL A 20 -6.05 -13.47 5.75
N THR A 21 -7.30 -13.05 5.88
CA THR A 21 -7.96 -12.18 4.89
C THR A 21 -7.72 -10.72 5.25
N VAL A 22 -7.24 -9.93 4.30
CA VAL A 22 -6.94 -8.52 4.50
C VAL A 22 -7.77 -7.64 3.58
N SER A 23 -8.21 -6.49 4.06
CA SER A 23 -8.74 -5.41 3.24
C SER A 23 -7.62 -4.42 2.95
N VAL A 24 -7.52 -3.97 1.71
CA VAL A 24 -6.56 -2.96 1.28
C VAL A 24 -7.30 -1.78 0.67
N ASP A 25 -6.90 -0.58 1.09
CA ASP A 25 -7.39 0.68 0.52
C ASP A 25 -6.21 1.60 0.24
N ALA A 26 -6.28 2.32 -0.87
CA ALA A 26 -5.24 3.24 -1.29
C ALA A 26 -5.83 4.61 -1.57
N ALA A 27 -5.12 5.63 -1.11
CA ALA A 27 -5.53 7.02 -1.28
C ALA A 27 -4.37 7.87 -1.78
N TRP A 28 -4.73 8.91 -2.53
CA TRP A 28 -3.80 9.83 -3.15
C TRP A 28 -4.01 11.24 -2.64
N GLN A 29 -2.93 11.97 -2.40
CA GLN A 29 -3.05 13.33 -1.84
C GLN A 29 -3.61 14.36 -2.82
N ARG A 30 -3.39 14.20 -4.13
CA ARG A 30 -4.13 14.99 -5.12
C ARG A 30 -5.46 14.30 -5.40
N ARG A 31 -6.54 14.96 -4.97
CA ARG A 31 -7.90 14.59 -5.36
C ARG A 31 -8.08 14.99 -6.82
N GLY A 32 -8.06 14.03 -7.74
CA GLY A 32 -8.31 14.30 -9.15
C GLY A 32 -9.78 14.61 -9.38
N SER A 33 -10.10 15.64 -10.17
CA SER A 33 -11.46 15.94 -10.66
C SER A 33 -11.96 14.94 -11.72
N GLY A 34 -11.61 13.66 -11.56
CA GLY A 34 -12.04 12.56 -12.43
C GLY A 34 -11.19 12.31 -13.68
N ARG A 35 -10.17 13.13 -14.00
CA ARG A 35 -9.40 13.00 -15.27
C ARG A 35 -7.88 13.10 -15.17
N SER A 36 -7.30 13.38 -14.00
CA SER A 36 -5.84 13.53 -13.83
C SER A 36 -5.29 12.54 -12.78
N TYR A 37 -4.66 11.46 -13.24
CA TYR A 37 -3.96 10.48 -12.38
C TYR A 37 -2.49 10.88 -12.15
N ASP A 38 -2.27 12.14 -11.79
CA ASP A 38 -0.95 12.77 -11.71
C ASP A 38 -0.35 12.81 -10.29
N SER A 39 -1.09 12.32 -9.29
CA SER A 39 -0.72 12.38 -7.87
C SER A 39 0.75 12.02 -7.62
N LEU A 40 1.47 12.93 -6.98
CA LEU A 40 2.89 12.78 -6.66
C LEU A 40 3.13 11.79 -5.52
N THR A 41 2.14 11.62 -4.66
CA THR A 41 2.18 10.72 -3.50
C THR A 41 0.92 9.87 -3.42
N GLY A 42 1.09 8.64 -2.94
CA GLY A 42 0.03 7.70 -2.62
C GLY A 42 0.35 7.00 -1.30
N HIS A 43 -0.69 6.61 -0.57
CA HIS A 43 -0.60 5.81 0.64
C HIS A 43 -1.57 4.65 0.54
N CYS A 44 -1.23 3.54 1.17
CA CYS A 44 -2.06 2.35 1.18
C CYS A 44 -1.99 1.70 2.57
N SER A 45 -3.15 1.32 3.08
CA SER A 45 -3.31 0.63 4.35
C SER A 45 -3.78 -0.81 4.11
N MET A 46 -3.32 -1.72 4.96
CA MET A 46 -3.74 -3.12 4.99
C MET A 46 -4.31 -3.42 6.37
N ILE A 47 -5.58 -3.83 6.40
CA ILE A 47 -6.35 -4.06 7.62
C ILE A 47 -6.79 -5.53 7.64
N GLY A 48 -6.65 -6.21 8.78
CA GLY A 48 -7.16 -7.56 8.95
C GLY A 48 -8.68 -7.54 8.94
N SER A 49 -9.31 -8.24 7.99
CA SER A 49 -10.77 -8.20 7.82
C SER A 49 -11.51 -8.72 9.06
N LYS A 50 -10.97 -9.74 9.73
CA LYS A 50 -11.56 -10.31 10.96
C LYS A 50 -11.31 -9.47 12.21
N THR A 51 -10.12 -8.85 12.31
CA THR A 51 -9.68 -8.18 13.54
C THR A 51 -9.98 -6.68 13.54
N GLY A 52 -10.19 -6.10 12.36
CA GLY A 52 -10.27 -4.64 12.18
C GLY A 52 -8.95 -3.91 12.48
N LYS A 53 -7.85 -4.63 12.72
CA LYS A 53 -6.56 -4.05 13.09
C LYS A 53 -5.71 -3.77 11.86
N VAL A 54 -4.96 -2.67 11.89
CA VAL A 54 -3.96 -2.36 10.86
C VAL A 54 -2.84 -3.38 10.94
N ILE A 55 -2.62 -4.12 9.85
CA ILE A 55 -1.55 -5.11 9.70
C ILE A 55 -0.30 -4.45 9.12
N ASN A 56 -0.47 -3.60 8.11
CA ASN A 56 0.63 -2.93 7.45
C ASN A 56 0.16 -1.62 6.79
N TYR A 57 1.12 -0.74 6.48
CA TYR A 57 0.87 0.44 5.68
C TYR A 57 2.12 0.76 4.85
N LYS A 58 1.91 1.32 3.66
CA LYS A 58 2.99 1.81 2.81
C LYS A 58 2.62 3.13 2.17
N TRP A 59 3.64 3.84 1.74
CA TRP A 59 3.49 5.05 0.96
C TRP A 59 4.49 5.06 -0.19
N ARG A 60 4.12 5.78 -1.25
CA ARG A 60 4.93 6.00 -2.45
C ARG A 60 4.95 7.46 -2.80
N SER A 61 6.11 7.95 -3.22
CA SER A 61 6.30 9.30 -3.71
C SER A 61 7.20 9.33 -4.94
N LYS A 62 6.74 10.07 -5.95
CA LYS A 62 7.50 10.43 -7.17
C LYS A 62 8.36 11.68 -6.99
N ALA A 63 8.13 12.44 -5.91
CA ALA A 63 8.72 13.74 -5.73
C ALA A 63 9.44 13.88 -4.38
N CYS A 64 10.56 14.59 -4.41
CA CYS A 64 11.20 15.12 -3.21
C CYS A 64 11.49 16.60 -3.43
N ARG A 65 11.06 17.45 -2.48
CA ARG A 65 11.22 18.90 -2.59
C ARG A 65 12.68 19.33 -2.71
N ILE A 66 13.59 18.62 -2.04
CA ILE A 66 15.03 18.95 -2.08
C ILE A 66 15.61 18.61 -3.45
N CYS A 67 15.32 17.42 -3.98
CA CYS A 67 15.72 17.03 -5.34
C CYS A 67 15.15 17.98 -6.41
N GLN A 68 13.85 18.30 -6.32
CA GLN A 68 13.18 19.13 -7.32
C GLN A 68 13.76 20.55 -7.35
N ARG A 69 14.08 21.14 -6.19
CA ARG A 69 14.72 22.46 -6.15
C ARG A 69 16.12 22.43 -6.76
N ALA A 70 16.89 21.39 -6.47
CA ALA A 70 18.24 21.23 -7.00
C ALA A 70 18.22 21.10 -8.52
N GLU A 71 17.27 20.32 -9.06
CA GLU A 71 17.02 20.18 -10.50
C GLU A 71 16.67 21.51 -11.17
N ILE A 72 15.73 22.29 -10.58
CA ILE A 72 15.36 23.62 -11.09
C ILE A 72 16.54 24.59 -11.09
N SER A 73 17.38 24.54 -10.05
CA SER A 73 18.53 25.43 -9.91
C SER A 73 19.80 24.93 -10.62
N GLY A 74 19.77 23.78 -11.31
CA GLY A 74 20.95 23.18 -11.95
C GLY A 74 22.04 22.74 -10.97
N ASN A 75 21.70 22.59 -9.69
CA ASN A 75 22.64 22.27 -8.62
C ASN A 75 22.51 20.82 -8.18
N ILE A 76 23.56 20.31 -7.52
CA ILE A 76 23.51 18.99 -6.88
C ILE A 76 22.61 19.09 -5.63
N PRO A 77 21.66 18.15 -5.41
CA PRO A 77 20.85 18.13 -4.20
C PRO A 77 21.73 18.03 -2.96
N ARG A 78 21.48 18.90 -1.97
CA ARG A 78 22.10 18.76 -0.64
C ARG A 78 21.82 17.37 -0.06
N VAL A 79 22.73 16.85 0.77
CA VAL A 79 22.56 15.57 1.47
C VAL A 79 21.27 15.62 2.30
N HIS A 80 20.38 14.64 2.09
CA HIS A 80 19.11 14.54 2.80
C HIS A 80 18.55 13.11 2.73
N LYS A 81 17.60 12.79 3.62
CA LYS A 81 16.77 11.59 3.51
C LYS A 81 15.76 11.79 2.37
N CYS A 82 16.06 11.23 1.19
CA CYS A 82 15.19 11.37 0.04
C CYS A 82 13.91 10.55 0.23
N ASN A 83 12.77 11.22 0.06
CA ASN A 83 11.46 10.58 0.14
C ASN A 83 10.95 10.08 -1.21
N LYS A 84 11.68 10.32 -2.31
CA LYS A 84 11.32 9.80 -3.64
C LYS A 84 11.67 8.32 -3.69
N ASN A 85 10.64 7.46 -3.69
CA ASN A 85 10.79 6.01 -3.62
C ASN A 85 9.96 5.27 -4.70
N PHE A 86 9.34 6.01 -5.63
CA PHE A 86 8.50 5.43 -6.66
C PHE A 86 8.74 6.06 -8.03
N THR A 87 8.65 5.24 -9.07
CA THR A 87 8.67 5.65 -10.48
C THR A 87 7.50 4.99 -11.21
N GLY A 88 6.85 5.73 -12.11
CA GLY A 88 5.66 5.27 -12.82
C GLY A 88 4.41 6.14 -12.58
N SER A 89 3.26 5.64 -13.01
CA SER A 89 1.97 6.35 -12.89
C SER A 89 1.40 6.30 -11.47
N ALA A 90 0.52 7.24 -11.12
CA ALA A 90 -0.15 7.21 -9.81
C ALA A 90 -0.96 5.92 -9.59
N LYS A 91 -1.63 5.43 -10.65
CA LYS A 91 -2.35 4.14 -10.65
C LYS A 91 -1.45 2.96 -10.33
N ALA A 92 -0.18 3.01 -10.72
CA ALA A 92 0.76 1.92 -10.45
C ALA A 92 1.29 1.90 -9.01
N MET A 93 1.01 2.93 -8.19
CA MET A 93 1.46 3.01 -6.80
C MET A 93 0.72 2.04 -5.90
N GLU A 94 -0.60 1.95 -6.02
CA GLU A 94 -1.42 1.02 -5.22
C GLU A 94 -0.94 -0.43 -5.37
N PRO A 95 -0.89 -1.02 -6.58
CA PRO A 95 -0.49 -2.41 -6.70
C PRO A 95 0.97 -2.65 -6.28
N ASP A 96 1.85 -1.65 -6.40
CA ASP A 96 3.23 -1.76 -5.90
C ASP A 96 3.29 -1.78 -4.37
N MET A 97 2.51 -0.91 -3.70
CA MET A 97 2.39 -0.88 -2.25
C MET A 97 1.77 -2.17 -1.71
N VAL A 98 0.70 -2.67 -2.34
CA VAL A 98 0.02 -3.89 -1.89
C VAL A 98 0.97 -5.10 -1.98
N VAL A 99 1.72 -5.23 -3.08
CA VAL A 99 2.73 -6.30 -3.21
C VAL A 99 3.80 -6.21 -2.12
N ASP A 100 4.32 -5.00 -1.85
CA ASP A 100 5.32 -4.77 -0.80
C ASP A 100 4.76 -5.11 0.59
N MET A 101 3.55 -4.67 0.91
CA MET A 101 2.90 -4.99 2.19
C MET A 101 2.68 -6.49 2.36
N VAL A 102 2.22 -7.21 1.34
CA VAL A 102 1.97 -8.66 1.45
C VAL A 102 3.28 -9.41 1.64
N LYS A 103 4.34 -9.04 0.90
CA LYS A 103 5.67 -9.66 1.06
C LYS A 103 6.23 -9.43 2.46
N GLU A 104 6.16 -8.21 2.95
CA GLU A 104 6.63 -7.88 4.30
C GLU A 104 5.81 -8.61 5.37
N SER A 105 4.48 -8.61 5.27
CA SER A 105 3.62 -9.31 6.25
C SER A 105 3.89 -10.81 6.25
N ARG A 106 4.09 -11.44 5.08
CA ARG A 106 4.49 -12.86 4.99
C ARG A 106 5.85 -13.13 5.63
N SER A 107 6.83 -12.23 5.43
CA SER A 107 8.14 -12.36 6.07
C SER A 107 8.09 -12.28 7.60
N LYS A 108 7.04 -11.67 8.16
CA LYS A 108 6.77 -11.59 9.61
C LYS A 108 5.88 -12.72 10.12
N GLY A 109 5.54 -13.70 9.29
CA GLY A 109 4.75 -14.88 9.67
C GLY A 109 3.25 -14.78 9.41
N ALA A 110 2.75 -13.70 8.80
CA ALA A 110 1.33 -13.60 8.45
C ALA A 110 1.03 -14.29 7.10
N ASN A 111 0.29 -15.40 7.13
CA ASN A 111 -0.10 -16.10 5.91
C ASN A 111 -1.33 -15.43 5.24
N ILE A 112 -1.08 -14.44 4.39
CA ILE A 112 -2.13 -13.73 3.65
C ILE A 112 -2.57 -14.57 2.44
N THR A 113 -3.81 -15.00 2.43
CA THR A 113 -4.40 -15.84 1.36
C THR A 113 -5.51 -15.16 0.56
N ALA A 114 -6.16 -14.15 1.14
CA ALA A 114 -7.24 -13.43 0.50
C ALA A 114 -7.11 -11.92 0.70
N ILE A 115 -7.42 -11.16 -0.35
CA ILE A 115 -7.38 -9.70 -0.35
C ILE A 115 -8.74 -9.18 -0.82
N ILE A 116 -9.32 -8.28 -0.03
CA ILE A 116 -10.50 -7.47 -0.33
C ILE A 116 -10.00 -6.08 -0.73
N GLY A 117 -10.52 -5.52 -1.80
CA GLY A 117 -10.15 -4.18 -2.27
C GLY A 117 -10.89 -3.83 -3.55
N ASP A 118 -10.69 -2.60 -4.02
CA ASP A 118 -11.40 -2.07 -5.19
C ASP A 118 -11.17 -2.92 -6.45
N GLU A 119 -12.05 -2.81 -7.45
CA GLU A 119 -12.08 -3.62 -8.67
C GLU A 119 -10.89 -3.40 -9.64
N ASP A 120 -9.74 -2.95 -9.14
CA ASP A 120 -8.51 -2.86 -9.93
C ASP A 120 -7.92 -4.25 -10.20
N THR A 121 -8.28 -4.81 -11.35
CA THR A 121 -7.73 -6.08 -11.88
C THR A 121 -6.20 -6.09 -11.94
N THR A 122 -5.57 -4.92 -12.07
CA THR A 122 -4.10 -4.76 -12.12
C THR A 122 -3.41 -5.08 -10.79
N THR A 123 -4.07 -4.88 -9.65
CA THR A 123 -3.53 -5.16 -8.32
C THR A 123 -3.40 -6.66 -8.08
N ILE A 124 -4.43 -7.44 -8.42
CA ILE A 124 -4.41 -8.90 -8.26
C ILE A 124 -3.49 -9.58 -9.25
N ALA A 125 -3.47 -9.12 -10.51
CA ALA A 125 -2.56 -9.66 -11.51
C ALA A 125 -1.09 -9.54 -11.04
N ARG A 126 -0.72 -8.38 -10.49
CA ARG A 126 0.64 -8.14 -9.96
C ARG A 126 0.92 -8.96 -8.70
N LEU A 127 -0.05 -9.13 -7.81
CA LEU A 127 0.09 -9.99 -6.64
C LEU A 127 0.31 -11.44 -7.01
N ARG A 128 -0.50 -11.99 -7.92
CA ARG A 128 -0.37 -13.37 -8.39
C ARG A 128 0.97 -13.61 -9.08
N ALA A 129 1.43 -12.65 -9.87
CA ALA A 129 2.70 -12.75 -10.57
C ALA A 129 3.92 -12.60 -9.65
N LYS A 130 3.87 -11.72 -8.63
CA LYS A 130 5.05 -11.34 -7.84
C LYS A 130 5.10 -11.96 -6.44
N VAL A 131 4.00 -12.49 -5.94
CA VAL A 131 3.88 -13.02 -4.57
C VAL A 131 3.46 -14.47 -4.61
N ASP A 132 2.25 -14.75 -5.08
CA ASP A 132 1.66 -16.08 -4.98
C ASP A 132 0.41 -16.21 -5.87
N PRO A 133 0.38 -17.18 -6.80
CA PRO A 133 -0.75 -17.38 -7.70
C PRO A 133 -2.05 -17.79 -6.98
N THR A 134 -1.97 -18.31 -5.76
CA THR A 134 -3.12 -18.81 -4.99
C THR A 134 -3.90 -17.72 -4.26
N ILE A 135 -3.41 -16.47 -4.26
CA ILE A 135 -4.13 -15.36 -3.61
C ILE A 135 -5.49 -15.15 -4.28
N VAL A 136 -6.53 -15.22 -3.45
CA VAL A 136 -7.93 -15.01 -3.84
C VAL A 136 -8.27 -13.53 -3.70
N LYS A 137 -8.90 -12.95 -4.73
CA LYS A 137 -9.58 -11.66 -4.59
C LYS A 137 -10.99 -11.93 -4.11
N LEU A 138 -11.40 -11.24 -3.06
CA LEU A 138 -12.81 -11.12 -2.71
C LEU A 138 -13.29 -9.76 -3.22
N SER A 139 -14.33 -9.74 -4.05
CA SER A 139 -14.97 -8.49 -4.49
C SER A 139 -15.68 -7.83 -3.30
N ASP A 140 -15.51 -6.53 -3.14
CA ASP A 140 -16.32 -5.77 -2.18
C ASP A 140 -17.69 -5.50 -2.80
N SER A 141 -18.74 -6.13 -2.27
CA SER A 141 -20.13 -5.94 -2.71
C SER A 141 -20.64 -4.50 -2.50
N ASN A 142 -19.91 -3.67 -1.74
CA ASN A 142 -20.31 -2.28 -1.48
C ASN A 142 -20.12 -1.32 -2.67
N HIS A 143 -19.63 -1.77 -3.83
CA HIS A 143 -19.54 -0.92 -5.02
C HIS A 143 -20.77 -1.01 -5.96
N ILE A 144 -21.70 -1.94 -5.72
CA ILE A 144 -22.87 -2.14 -6.61
C ILE A 144 -24.01 -1.15 -6.33
N GLU A 145 -24.06 -0.52 -5.16
CA GLU A 145 -25.08 0.50 -4.85
C GLU A 145 -24.63 1.93 -5.17
N LYS A 146 -24.36 2.19 -6.45
CA LYS A 146 -24.57 3.52 -7.03
C LYS A 146 -25.40 3.40 -8.30
N THR A 147 -26.64 3.00 -8.12
CA THR A 147 -27.66 3.25 -9.15
C THR A 147 -28.84 3.94 -8.47
N HIS A 148 -29.19 5.08 -9.05
CA HIS A 148 -30.21 6.04 -8.65
C HIS A 148 -31.58 5.44 -8.32
#